data_AF-A0A0K9XJN3-F1
#
_entry.id   AF-A0A0K9XJN3-F1
#
_cell.length_a   1.000
_cell.length_b   1.000
_cell.length_c   1.000
_cell.angle_alpha   90.00
_cell.angle_beta   90.00
_cell.angle_gamma   90.00
#
_symmetry.space_group_name_H-M   'P 1'
#
loop_
_entity.id
_entity.type
_entity.pdbx_description
1 polymer ?
#
loop_
_entity_poly.entity_id
_entity_poly.type
_entity_poly.pdbx_seq_one_letter_code
_entity_poly.pdbx_strand_id
1 'polypeptide(L)'
;MLLERDRVEVTEELRMSRWPRAVRLLTDLIMLDADPHAPYHLEIGSELIIDREAWVTSLHPVTVHRTERPAATAPEDLVASEHGDEEP
;
A
#
# COMPACT_ATOMS: atom_id res chain seq x y z
N MET A 1 17.33 12.23 0.69
CA MET A 1 16.99 12.37 2.13
C MET A 1 15.48 12.46 2.18
N LEU A 2 14.81 11.39 2.59
CA LEU A 2 13.34 11.38 2.72
C LEU A 2 12.95 12.41 3.79
N LEU A 3 12.19 13.42 3.39
CA LEU A 3 11.69 14.46 4.28
C LEU A 3 10.60 13.83 5.19
N GLU A 4 10.52 14.25 6.45
CA GLU A 4 9.44 13.86 7.38
C GLU A 4 8.01 14.10 6.82
N ARG A 5 7.89 14.86 5.72
CA ARG A 5 6.65 15.13 4.99
C ARG A 5 6.05 13.93 4.27
N ASP A 6 6.83 12.88 3.99
CA ASP A 6 6.38 11.72 3.21
C ASP A 6 6.01 10.51 4.10
N ARG A 7 5.89 10.71 5.41
CA ARG A 7 5.49 9.71 6.41
C ARG A 7 4.15 10.10 7.03
N VAL A 8 3.24 9.15 7.17
CA VAL A 8 1.98 9.33 7.91
C VAL A 8 1.71 8.14 8.82
N GLU A 9 1.37 8.41 10.08
CA GLU A 9 0.89 7.42 11.05
C GLU A 9 -0.63 7.34 10.90
N VAL A 10 -1.19 6.14 10.70
CA VAL A 10 -2.61 5.94 10.36
C VAL A 10 -3.36 5.05 11.35
N THR A 11 -2.78 4.75 12.51
CA THR A 11 -3.43 3.87 13.51
C THR A 11 -4.76 4.46 13.96
N GLU A 12 -4.84 5.76 14.21
CA GLU A 12 -6.06 6.40 14.72
C GLU A 12 -7.19 6.38 13.68
N GLU A 13 -6.88 6.57 12.40
CA GLU A 13 -7.83 6.46 11.30
C GLU A 13 -8.38 5.04 11.15
N LEU A 14 -7.53 4.03 11.32
CA LEU A 14 -7.95 2.62 11.34
C LEU A 14 -8.81 2.32 12.57
N ARG A 15 -8.45 2.86 13.74
CA ARG A 15 -9.17 2.69 15.00
C ARG A 15 -10.57 3.32 14.97
N MET A 16 -10.69 4.52 14.39
CA MET A 16 -11.95 5.24 14.24
C MET A 16 -12.84 4.68 13.11
N SER A 17 -12.29 3.84 12.24
CA SER A 17 -13.03 3.22 11.14
C SER A 17 -13.91 2.06 11.64
N ARG A 18 -15.15 1.97 11.14
CA ARG A 18 -15.97 0.77 11.34
C ARG A 18 -15.26 -0.46 10.76
N TRP A 19 -15.41 -1.62 11.42
CA TRP A 19 -14.70 -2.86 11.10
C TRP A 19 -14.58 -3.20 9.60
N PRO A 20 -15.67 -3.17 8.78
CA PRO A 20 -15.55 -3.49 7.35
C PRO A 20 -14.71 -2.48 6.56
N ARG A 21 -14.67 -1.22 7.01
CA ARG A 21 -13.86 -0.15 6.39
C ARG A 21 -12.41 -0.26 6.81
N ALA A 22 -12.14 -0.51 8.10
CA ALA A 22 -10.78 -0.70 8.60
C ALA A 22 -10.07 -1.86 7.88
N VAL A 23 -10.75 -2.98 7.70
CA VAL A 23 -10.21 -4.13 6.93
C VAL A 23 -9.87 -3.73 5.49
N ARG A 24 -10.76 -3.00 4.80
CA ARG A 24 -10.49 -2.55 3.42
C ARG A 24 -9.29 -1.61 3.35
N LEU A 25 -9.23 -0.60 4.24
CA LEU A 25 -8.11 0.33 4.30
C LEU A 25 -6.79 -0.39 4.54
N LEU A 26 -6.75 -1.35 5.48
CA LEU A 26 -5.55 -2.13 5.75
C LEU A 26 -5.15 -3.00 4.53
N THR A 27 -6.11 -3.66 3.89
CA THR A 27 -5.86 -4.45 2.68
C THR A 27 -5.32 -3.57 1.54
N ASP A 28 -5.90 -2.39 1.32
CA ASP A 28 -5.45 -1.46 0.28
C ASP A 28 -4.01 -1.01 0.54
N LEU A 29 -3.66 -0.71 1.80
CA LEU A 29 -2.28 -0.35 2.19
C LEU A 29 -1.30 -1.51 1.97
N ILE A 30 -1.69 -2.75 2.30
CA ILE A 30 -0.87 -3.94 2.04
C ILE A 30 -0.67 -4.15 0.54
N MET A 31 -1.70 -3.96 -0.27
CA MET A 31 -1.60 -4.09 -1.73
C MET A 31 -0.68 -3.02 -2.33
N LEU A 32 -0.74 -1.78 -1.81
CA LEU A 32 0.16 -0.70 -2.23
C LEU A 32 1.62 -0.96 -1.85
N ASP A 33 1.90 -1.59 -0.70
CA ASP A 33 3.28 -1.98 -0.32
C ASP A 33 3.79 -3.19 -1.13
N ALA A 34 2.90 -4.11 -1.50
CA ALA A 34 3.24 -5.29 -2.29
C ALA A 34 3.45 -5.00 -3.79
N ASP A 35 2.92 -3.89 -4.31
CA ASP A 35 3.05 -3.51 -5.71
C ASP A 35 4.43 -2.84 -5.97
N PRO A 36 5.32 -3.47 -6.77
CA PRO A 36 6.64 -2.92 -7.08
C PRO A 36 6.60 -1.63 -7.91
N HIS A 37 5.44 -1.30 -8.50
CA HIS A 37 5.21 -0.07 -9.25
C HIS A 37 4.63 1.05 -8.39
N ALA A 38 4.13 0.74 -7.19
CA ALA A 38 3.57 1.71 -6.27
C ALA A 38 4.69 2.31 -5.39
N PRO A 39 4.78 3.65 -5.25
CA PRO A 39 5.84 4.29 -4.49
C PRO A 39 5.50 4.34 -2.99
N TYR A 40 4.90 3.30 -2.43
CA TYR A 40 4.46 3.26 -1.03
C TYR A 40 5.15 2.13 -0.27
N HIS A 41 5.47 2.39 0.99
CA HIS A 41 5.98 1.40 1.93
C HIS A 41 5.15 1.42 3.21
N LEU A 42 4.73 0.25 3.68
CA LEU A 42 3.94 0.07 4.89
C LEU A 42 4.80 -0.53 6.01
N GLU A 43 4.85 0.15 7.15
CA GLU A 43 5.43 -0.35 8.40
C GLU A 43 4.30 -0.69 9.37
N ILE A 44 4.21 -1.97 9.77
CA ILE A 44 3.24 -2.44 10.77
C ILE A 44 4.00 -2.79 12.05
N GLY A 45 3.76 -2.02 13.09
CA GLY A 45 4.25 -2.24 14.44
C GLY A 45 3.65 -3.50 15.04
N SER A 46 4.46 -4.17 15.84
CA SER A 46 4.09 -5.43 16.52
C SER A 46 3.44 -5.20 17.88
N GLU A 47 3.27 -3.94 18.31
CA GLU A 47 2.61 -3.64 19.57
C GLU A 47 1.09 -3.74 19.42
N LEU A 48 0.48 -4.31 20.44
CA LEU A 48 -0.91 -4.73 20.43
C LEU A 48 -1.69 -3.77 21.34
N ILE A 49 -2.51 -2.88 20.76
CA ILE A 49 -3.40 -2.03 21.55
C ILE A 49 -4.62 -2.86 21.96
N ILE A 50 -4.68 -3.20 23.24
CA ILE A 50 -5.88 -3.78 23.86
C ILE A 50 -6.79 -2.63 24.26
N ASP A 51 -7.83 -2.41 23.46
CA ASP A 51 -8.95 -1.57 23.87
C ASP A 51 -9.81 -2.34 24.87
N ARG A 52 -10.11 -1.74 26.03
CA ARG A 52 -10.95 -2.37 27.07
C ARG A 52 -12.45 -2.25 26.78
N GLU A 53 -12.86 -1.34 25.89
CA GLU A 53 -14.24 -1.09 25.51
C GLU A 53 -14.57 -1.67 24.13
N ALA A 54 -13.59 -1.81 23.24
CA ALA A 54 -13.77 -2.45 21.93
C ALA A 54 -13.45 -3.95 21.97
N TRP A 55 -14.32 -4.78 21.37
CA TRP A 55 -14.11 -6.25 21.21
C TRP A 55 -13.03 -6.63 20.18
N VAL A 56 -12.14 -5.70 19.86
CA VAL A 56 -11.18 -5.85 18.77
C VAL A 56 -9.83 -5.33 19.21
N THR A 57 -8.81 -6.10 18.89
CA THR A 57 -7.41 -5.78 19.14
C THR A 57 -6.80 -5.10 17.90
N SER A 58 -6.11 -3.97 18.08
CA SER A 58 -5.46 -3.23 16.99
C SER A 58 -3.93 -3.37 17.06
N LEU A 59 -3.26 -3.45 15.90
CA LEU A 59 -1.81 -3.34 15.79
C LEU A 59 -1.40 -1.86 15.72
N HIS A 60 -0.30 -1.51 16.39
CA HIS A 60 0.25 -0.16 16.46
C HIS A 60 1.78 -0.19 16.52
N PRO A 61 2.47 0.84 15.99
CA PRO A 61 1.97 1.83 15.04
C PRO A 61 1.76 1.25 13.64
N VAL A 62 0.84 1.80 12.85
CA VAL A 62 0.76 1.51 11.40
C VAL A 62 1.19 2.77 10.67
N THR A 63 2.37 2.74 10.07
CA THR A 63 2.95 3.89 9.37
C THR A 63 3.05 3.62 7.88
N VAL A 64 2.69 4.60 7.05
CA VAL A 64 2.91 4.58 5.60
C VAL A 64 3.95 5.61 5.21
N HIS A 65 4.83 5.25 4.28
CA HIS A 65 5.86 6.11 3.72
C HIS A 65 5.80 6.14 2.20
N ARG A 66 6.08 7.28 1.59
CA ARG A 66 6.33 7.36 0.14
C ARG A 66 7.81 7.13 -0.15
N THR A 67 8.14 6.31 -1.14
CA THR A 67 9.53 6.04 -1.55
C THR A 67 9.90 6.75 -2.85
N GLU A 68 11.14 7.22 -2.97
CA GLU A 68 11.69 7.85 -4.19
C GLU A 68 12.01 6.84 -5.31
N ARG A 69 11.73 5.54 -5.11
CA ARG A 69 12.03 4.51 -6.11
C ARG A 69 11.13 4.75 -7.33
N PRO A 70 11.68 4.93 -8.54
CA PRO A 70 10.86 5.07 -9.73
C PRO A 70 10.03 3.79 -9.88
N ALA A 71 8.71 3.96 -10.08
CA ALA A 71 7.82 2.87 -10.45
C ALA A 71 8.52 2.06 -11.54
N ALA A 72 8.70 0.75 -11.34
CA ALA A 72 9.30 -0.08 -12.38
C ALA A 72 8.52 0.18 -13.68
N THR A 73 9.19 0.50 -14.78
CA THR A 73 8.50 0.79 -16.03
C THR A 73 7.70 -0.47 -16.41
N ALA A 74 6.39 -0.35 -16.62
CA ALA A 74 5.59 -1.45 -17.14
C ALA A 74 6.26 -1.96 -18.43
N PRO A 75 6.41 -3.28 -18.64
CA PRO A 75 7.09 -3.79 -19.82
C PRO A 75 6.32 -3.32 -21.07
N GLU A 76 6.99 -2.56 -21.93
CA GLU A 76 6.49 -2.07 -23.22
C GLU A 76 6.34 -3.20 -24.27
N ASP A 77 6.51 -4.46 -23.88
CA ASP A 77 6.58 -5.64 -24.77
C ASP A 77 5.22 -6.16 -25.27
N LEU A 78 4.16 -5.35 -25.21
CA LEU A 78 2.84 -5.69 -25.78
C LEU A 78 2.50 -4.90 -27.06
N VAL A 79 3.44 -4.11 -27.61
CA VAL A 79 3.27 -3.40 -28.90
C VAL A 79 4.16 -3.98 -30.00
N ALA A 80 4.26 -5.29 -30.10
CA ALA A 80 4.86 -5.92 -31.28
C ALA A 80 4.22 -7.28 -31.54
N SER A 81 3.16 -7.30 -32.36
CA SER A 81 2.87 -8.35 -33.36
C SER A 81 1.49 -8.12 -33.98
N GLU A 82 1.36 -7.18 -34.94
CA GLU A 82 0.42 -7.29 -36.06
C GLU A 82 0.98 -6.49 -37.26
N HIS A 83 2.08 -6.97 -37.83
CA HIS A 83 2.47 -6.63 -39.21
C HIS A 83 3.17 -7.83 -39.84
N GLY A 84 2.44 -8.53 -40.70
CA GLY A 84 2.99 -9.60 -41.53
C GLY A 84 1.92 -10.55 -42.06
N ASP A 85 1.38 -10.24 -43.22
CA ASP A 85 0.87 -11.19 -44.24
C ASP A 85 0.88 -10.40 -45.55
N GLU A 86 2.04 -10.25 -46.20
CA GLU A 86 2.62 -11.14 -47.23
C GLU A 86 1.78 -11.16 -48.54
N GLU A 87 2.39 -10.56 -49.57
CA GLU A 87 1.96 -10.46 -50.97
C GLU A 87 1.99 -11.84 -51.67
N PRO A 88 1.24 -12.04 -52.76
CA PRO A 88 1.85 -11.91 -54.09
C PRO A 88 0.97 -11.25 -55.17
#